data_AF-A0A1X9MLA7-F1
#
_entry.id   AF-A0A1X9MLA7-F1
#
_cell.length_a   1.000
_cell.length_b   1.000
_cell.length_c   1.000
_cell.angle_alpha   90.00
_cell.angle_beta   90.00
_cell.angle_gamma   90.00
#
_symmetry.space_group_name_H-M   'P 1'
#
loop_
_entity.id
_entity.type
_entity.pdbx_description
1 polymer ?
#
loop_
_entity_poly.entity_id
_entity_poly.type
_entity_poly.pdbx_seq_one_letter_code
_entity_poly.pdbx_strand_id
1 'polypeptide(L)'
;MLVLFLLVLLAGGFFFEMIRKVVYPRKEVAIQQLWEELEKEEWFQALMANPHARDWILSDKENGLLKDPYYVRKIIDKEVHRDIFIHYIKDKTKQ
;
A
#
# COMPACT_ATOMS: atom_id res chain seq x y z
N MET A 1 -23.19 -7.63 -16.00
CA MET A 1 -22.56 -7.32 -14.69
C MET A 1 -21.05 -7.62 -14.68
N LEU A 2 -20.57 -8.70 -15.31
CA LEU A 2 -19.14 -9.07 -15.33
C LEU A 2 -18.23 -8.09 -16.09
N VAL A 3 -18.74 -7.48 -17.17
CA VAL A 3 -18.02 -6.47 -17.98
C VAL A 3 -17.75 -5.16 -17.21
N LEU A 4 -18.67 -4.78 -16.32
CA LEU A 4 -18.51 -3.61 -15.45
C LEU A 4 -17.39 -3.80 -14.42
N PHE A 5 -17.26 -5.02 -13.87
CA PHE A 5 -16.18 -5.37 -12.94
C PHE A 5 -14.80 -5.34 -13.62
N LEU A 6 -14.73 -5.82 -14.87
CA LEU A 6 -13.51 -5.77 -15.68
C LEU A 6 -13.10 -4.33 -16.01
N LEU A 7 -14.06 -3.45 -16.28
CA LEU A 7 -13.83 -2.03 -16.53
C LEU A 7 -13.32 -1.28 -15.30
N VAL A 8 -13.81 -1.63 -14.10
CA VAL A 8 -13.31 -1.04 -12.84
C VAL A 8 -11.87 -1.49 -12.55
N LEU A 9 -11.55 -2.77 -12.79
CA LEU A 9 -10.18 -3.29 -12.64
C LEU A 9 -9.20 -2.63 -13.63
N LEU A 10 -9.62 -2.38 -14.87
CA LEU A 10 -8.80 -1.69 -15.87
C LEU A 10 -8.67 -0.18 -15.61
N ALA A 11 -9.72 0.47 -15.09
CA ALA A 11 -9.68 1.87 -14.72
C ALA A 11 -8.80 2.14 -13.49
N GLY A 12 -8.80 1.22 -12.50
CA GLY A 12 -7.98 1.34 -11.29
C GLY A 12 -6.48 1.44 -11.58
N GLY A 13 -5.98 0.64 -12.53
CA GLY A 13 -4.57 0.69 -12.95
C GLY A 13 -4.19 1.98 -13.69
N PHE A 14 -5.11 2.55 -14.47
CA PHE A 14 -4.81 3.70 -15.33
C PHE A 14 -4.81 5.04 -14.58
N PHE A 15 -5.66 5.20 -13.56
CA PHE A 15 -5.66 6.42 -12.73
C PHE A 15 -4.46 6.52 -11.79
N PHE A 16 -3.85 5.38 -11.42
CA PHE A 16 -2.71 5.32 -10.51
C PHE A 16 -1.46 6.02 -11.06
N GLU A 17 -1.13 5.79 -12.32
CA GLU A 17 0.02 6.44 -12.96
C GLU A 17 -0.17 7.96 -13.16
N MET A 18 -1.42 8.38 -13.37
CA MET A 18 -1.76 9.79 -13.61
C MET A 18 -1.64 10.62 -12.33
N ILE A 19 -2.10 10.10 -11.18
CA ILE A 19 -1.92 10.75 -9.87
C ILE A 19 -0.44 10.79 -9.49
N ARG A 20 0.29 9.70 -9.73
CA ARG A 20 1.73 9.59 -9.42
C ARG A 20 2.57 10.69 -10.07
N LYS A 21 2.26 11.07 -11.32
CA LYS A 21 3.06 12.05 -12.08
C LYS A 21 2.76 13.50 -11.71
N VAL A 22 1.57 13.77 -11.18
CA VAL A 22 1.14 15.14 -10.79
C VAL A 22 1.64 15.53 -9.40
N VAL A 23 1.89 14.55 -8.51
CA VAL A 23 2.24 14.83 -7.10
C VAL A 23 3.75 14.76 -6.80
N TYR A 24 4.59 14.15 -7.66
CA TYR A 24 6.01 13.88 -7.36
C TYR A 24 7.04 14.72 -8.15
N PRO A 25 7.31 15.98 -7.78
CA PRO A 25 8.64 16.55 -7.93
C PRO A 25 9.51 16.08 -6.74
N ARG A 26 10.66 15.45 -7.03
CA ARG A 26 11.69 14.95 -6.08
C ARG A 26 12.00 15.92 -4.91
N LYS A 27 11.16 15.93 -3.89
CA LYS A 27 11.43 16.46 -2.55
C LYS A 27 11.20 15.31 -1.59
N GLU A 28 12.01 15.21 -0.55
CA GLU A 28 11.88 14.21 0.52
C GLU A 28 10.44 14.17 1.00
N VAL A 29 9.67 13.19 0.53
CA VAL A 29 8.28 13.02 0.92
C VAL A 29 8.28 12.54 2.36
N ALA A 30 7.61 13.29 3.23
CA ALA A 30 7.52 12.95 4.64
C ALA A 30 6.85 11.58 4.78
N ILE A 31 7.37 10.73 5.68
CA ILE A 31 6.84 9.36 5.87
C ILE A 31 5.34 9.35 6.17
N GLN A 32 4.85 10.40 6.84
CA GLN A 32 3.42 10.60 7.14
C GLN A 32 2.58 10.69 5.87
N GLN A 33 3.05 11.42 4.85
CA GLN A 33 2.35 11.52 3.56
C GLN A 33 2.32 10.16 2.85
N LEU A 34 3.40 9.39 2.94
CA LEU A 34 3.46 8.04 2.37
C LEU A 34 2.52 7.08 3.11
N TRP A 35 2.34 7.21 4.42
CA TRP A 35 1.34 6.43 5.15
C TRP A 35 -0.09 6.81 4.79
N GLU A 36 -0.37 8.11 4.60
CA GLU A 36 -1.68 8.56 4.12
C GLU A 36 -1.97 8.05 2.70
N GLU A 37 -0.97 8.01 1.82
CA GLU A 37 -1.08 7.37 0.50
C GLU A 37 -1.36 5.86 0.66
N LEU A 38 -0.57 5.18 1.48
CA LEU A 38 -0.72 3.74 1.75
C LEU A 38 -2.10 3.39 2.31
N GLU A 39 -2.66 4.20 3.20
CA GLU A 39 -3.98 3.99 3.80
C GLU A 39 -5.15 4.15 2.81
N LYS A 40 -4.94 4.85 1.70
CA LYS A 40 -5.94 4.98 0.62
C LYS A 40 -5.95 3.78 -0.32
N GLU A 41 -4.91 2.95 -0.28
CA GLU A 41 -4.82 1.76 -1.13
C GLU A 41 -5.86 0.69 -0.73
N GLU A 42 -6.66 0.23 -1.68
CA GLU A 42 -7.70 -0.80 -1.42
C GLU A 42 -7.12 -2.09 -0.83
N TRP A 43 -5.96 -2.53 -1.32
CA TRP A 43 -5.30 -3.75 -0.84
C TRP A 43 -4.78 -3.59 0.61
N PHE A 44 -4.40 -2.37 0.99
CA PHE A 44 -3.94 -2.07 2.35
C PHE A 44 -5.12 -1.96 3.31
N GLN A 45 -6.24 -1.37 2.88
CA GLN A 45 -7.50 -1.40 3.62
C GLN A 45 -7.98 -2.83 3.87
N ALA A 46 -7.88 -3.70 2.87
CA ALA A 46 -8.21 -5.12 3.00
C ALA A 46 -7.30 -5.84 4.02
N LEU A 47 -6.01 -5.50 4.09
CA LEU A 47 -5.11 -5.99 5.14
C LEU A 47 -5.52 -5.49 6.53
N MET A 48 -5.83 -4.20 6.65
CA MET A 48 -6.21 -3.55 7.91
C MET A 48 -7.57 -4.01 8.46
N ALA A 49 -8.40 -4.67 7.64
CA ALA A 49 -9.65 -5.29 8.09
C ALA A 49 -9.44 -6.48 9.03
N ASN A 50 -8.26 -7.11 9.02
CA ASN A 50 -7.89 -8.15 9.99
C ASN A 50 -7.29 -7.48 11.24
N PRO A 51 -7.90 -7.63 12.45
CA PRO A 51 -7.41 -7.01 13.67
C PRO A 51 -5.95 -7.35 14.01
N HIS A 52 -5.52 -8.60 13.82
CA HIS A 52 -4.15 -9.02 14.09
C HIS A 52 -3.15 -8.39 13.13
N ALA A 53 -3.52 -8.30 11.85
CA ALA A 53 -2.70 -7.63 10.85
C ALA A 53 -2.62 -6.13 11.10
N ARG A 54 -3.73 -5.51 11.50
CA ARG A 54 -3.77 -4.10 11.88
C ARG A 54 -2.82 -3.78 13.02
N ASP A 55 -2.88 -4.54 14.12
CA ASP A 55 -2.03 -4.30 15.29
C ASP A 55 -0.54 -4.45 14.93
N TRP A 56 -0.22 -5.46 14.12
CA TRP A 56 1.14 -5.67 13.63
C TRP A 56 1.61 -4.51 12.75
N ILE A 57 0.78 -4.08 11.79
CA ILE A 57 1.08 -2.98 10.86
C ILE A 57 1.31 -1.66 11.63
N LEU A 58 0.51 -1.38 12.65
CA LEU A 58 0.71 -0.20 13.49
C LEU A 58 2.05 -0.25 14.23
N SER A 59 2.45 -1.42 14.73
CA SER A 59 3.78 -1.60 15.34
C SER A 59 4.92 -1.43 14.33
N ASP A 60 4.75 -1.94 13.11
CA ASP A 60 5.77 -1.88 12.05
C ASP A 60 5.97 -0.45 11.49
N LYS A 61 4.93 0.39 11.52
CA LYS A 61 5.06 1.83 11.22
C LYS A 61 6.08 2.53 12.13
N GLU A 62 6.12 2.15 13.40
CA GLU A 62 7.03 2.78 14.36
C GLU A 62 8.41 2.11 14.39
N ASN A 63 8.44 0.78 14.32
CA ASN A 63 9.63 -0.01 14.66
C ASN A 63 10.18 -0.89 13.53
N GLY A 64 9.56 -0.89 12.35
CA GLY A 64 9.86 -1.85 11.30
C GLY A 64 10.01 -1.25 9.91
N LEU A 65 9.54 -1.97 8.90
CA LEU A 65 9.81 -1.65 7.49
C LEU A 65 9.01 -0.43 7.01
N LEU A 66 7.82 -0.23 7.56
CA LEU A 66 6.99 0.93 7.25
C LEU A 66 7.55 2.26 7.79
N LYS A 67 8.60 2.26 8.61
CA LYS A 67 9.32 3.48 8.98
C LYS A 67 10.18 4.03 7.83
N ASP A 68 10.58 3.19 6.88
CA ASP A 68 11.46 3.59 5.77
C ASP A 68 10.63 4.20 4.61
N PRO A 69 10.78 5.50 4.32
CA PRO A 69 10.06 6.16 3.21
C PRO A 69 10.31 5.47 1.87
N TYR A 70 11.52 4.98 1.63
CA TYR A 70 11.86 4.30 0.38
C TYR A 70 11.11 2.98 0.27
N TYR A 71 11.04 2.21 1.36
CA TYR A 71 10.30 0.96 1.40
C TYR A 71 8.80 1.17 1.19
N VAL A 72 8.20 2.12 1.90
CA VAL A 72 6.77 2.45 1.76
C VAL A 72 6.46 2.89 0.33
N ARG A 73 7.27 3.77 -0.24
CA ARG A 73 7.10 4.18 -1.64
C ARG A 73 7.20 2.99 -2.59
N LYS A 74 8.13 2.07 -2.33
CA LYS A 74 8.37 0.90 -3.17
C LYS A 74 7.20 -0.10 -3.17
N ILE A 75 6.55 -0.33 -2.03
CA ILE A 75 5.37 -1.21 -1.94
C ILE A 75 4.11 -0.55 -2.52
N ILE A 76 4.01 0.78 -2.47
CA ILE A 76 2.94 1.52 -3.16
C ILE A 76 3.13 1.39 -4.69
N ASP A 77 4.33 1.65 -5.18
CA ASP A 77 4.63 1.81 -6.61
C ASP A 77 4.79 0.50 -7.39
N LYS A 78 5.12 -0.62 -6.74
CA LYS A 78 5.50 -1.87 -7.41
C LYS A 78 4.73 -3.06 -6.85
N GLU A 79 3.86 -3.63 -7.67
CA GLU A 79 3.01 -4.78 -7.32
C GLU A 79 3.81 -5.97 -6.76
N VAL A 80 4.95 -6.32 -7.36
CA VAL A 80 5.79 -7.42 -6.84
C VAL A 80 6.23 -7.19 -5.39
N HIS A 81 6.56 -5.95 -5.03
CA HIS A 81 6.96 -5.63 -3.65
C HIS A 81 5.78 -5.53 -2.70
N ARG A 82 4.62 -5.09 -3.20
CA ARG A 82 3.34 -5.14 -2.50
C ARG A 82 2.98 -6.58 -2.12
N ASP A 83 3.06 -7.51 -3.06
CA ASP A 83 2.73 -8.92 -2.83
C ASP A 83 3.66 -9.57 -1.80
N ILE A 84 4.95 -9.27 -1.88
CA ILE A 84 5.94 -9.72 -0.89
C ILE A 84 5.58 -9.18 0.49
N PHE A 85 5.22 -7.90 0.59
CA PHE A 85 4.80 -7.30 1.85
C PHE A 85 3.52 -7.95 2.39
N ILE A 86 2.47 -8.10 1.56
CA ILE A 86 1.22 -8.78 1.94
C ILE A 86 1.50 -10.19 2.46
N HIS A 87 2.34 -10.95 1.76
CA HIS A 87 2.71 -12.31 2.16
C HIS A 87 3.45 -12.30 3.50
N TYR A 88 4.40 -11.38 3.68
CA TYR A 88 5.14 -11.21 4.91
C TYR A 88 4.21 -10.88 6.11
N ILE A 89 3.26 -9.97 5.93
CA ILE A 89 2.26 -9.65 6.96
C ILE A 89 1.46 -10.90 7.29
N LYS A 90 0.89 -11.57 6.28
CA LYS A 90 0.09 -12.78 6.48
C LYS A 90 0.87 -13.84 7.25
N ASP A 91 2.16 -14.01 6.95
CA ASP A 91 3.04 -14.96 7.63
C ASP A 91 3.34 -14.58 9.08
N LYS A 92 3.50 -13.28 9.38
CA LYS A 92 3.71 -12.79 10.75
C LYS A 92 2.45 -12.79 11.59
N THR A 93 1.30 -12.68 10.94
CA THR A 93 -0.02 -12.64 11.57
C THR A 93 -0.73 -13.99 11.42
N LYS A 94 -0.02 -15.05 11.01
CA LYS A 94 -0.51 -16.42 11.00
C LYS A 94 -1.03 -16.73 12.40
N GLN A 95 -2.36 -16.87 12.50
CA GLN A 95 -2.92 -17.94 13.30
C GLN A 95 -2.64 -19.26 12.57
#